data_AF-A0A351AQ02-F1
#
_entry.id   AF-A0A351AQ02-F1
#
_cell.length_a   1.000
_cell.length_b   1.000
_cell.length_c   1.000
_cell.angle_alpha   90.00
_cell.angle_beta   90.00
_cell.angle_gamma   90.00
#
_symmetry.space_group_name_H-M   'P 1'
#
loop_
_entity.id
_entity.type
_entity.pdbx_description
1 polymer ?
#
loop_
_entity_poly.entity_id
_entity_poly.type
_entity_poly.pdbx_seq_one_letter_code
_entity_poly.pdbx_strand_id
1 'polypeptide(L)'
;MYEEVLKQFNRYMSHVLKYIGGNFLLYPVHGDGKQAFEPVSKEKQKEALDFIYAQATGMSEWLQDPKILRQFDPSNPLFNDLQAAYVRNLLGVYPKVGYTSRLSDDPYTVEEYIDDVYDLVFGKSIDGKTLTLSDRNMEYAFVYTLFNNLGMLKSPASEKKFASDDIFAYGMLAEDEDIWPCQHIGCGHTHNGQDNLTIARRESDIKIQGKSVFYSTLLKIQRIVNKRASSAKGEDKAHYKFLAHEINKELAE
;
A
#
# COMPACT_ATOMS: atom_id res chain seq x y z
N MET A 1 3.23 1.31 26.57
CA MET A 1 4.54 0.73 26.15
C MET A 1 4.41 -0.06 24.86
N TYR A 2 3.47 -1.02 24.76
CA TYR A 2 3.19 -1.75 23.50
C TYR A 2 2.83 -0.84 22.32
N GLU A 3 1.93 0.12 22.52
CA GLU A 3 1.61 1.13 21.49
C GLU A 3 2.81 1.98 21.06
N GLU A 4 3.74 2.27 21.97
CA GLU A 4 4.95 3.04 21.64
C GLU A 4 5.89 2.24 20.74
N VAL A 5 5.96 0.92 20.91
CA VAL A 5 6.71 0.03 20.00
C VAL A 5 6.08 0.03 18.62
N LEU A 6 4.75 -0.06 18.55
CA LEU A 6 4.00 0.04 17.28
C LEU A 6 4.23 1.39 16.59
N LYS A 7 4.15 2.50 17.32
CA LYS A 7 4.45 3.85 16.79
C LYS A 7 5.89 3.93 16.27
N GLN A 8 6.83 3.39 17.01
CA GLN A 8 8.24 3.39 16.64
C GLN A 8 8.52 2.56 15.39
N PHE A 9 7.90 1.38 15.29
CA PHE A 9 7.96 0.53 14.11
C PHE A 9 7.42 1.27 12.90
N ASN A 10 6.20 1.81 13.02
CA ASN A 10 5.57 2.60 11.96
C ASN A 10 6.44 3.78 11.52
N ARG A 11 7.10 4.50 12.44
CA ARG A 11 8.04 5.58 12.10
C ARG A 11 9.17 5.09 11.19
N TYR A 12 9.79 3.96 11.51
CA TYR A 12 10.85 3.40 10.67
C TYR A 12 10.32 2.98 9.29
N MET A 13 9.15 2.36 9.25
CA MET A 13 8.49 1.97 8.00
C MET A 13 8.19 3.20 7.12
N SER A 14 7.70 4.29 7.70
CA SER A 14 7.46 5.54 6.98
C SER A 14 8.73 6.16 6.42
N HIS A 15 9.86 6.06 7.14
CA HIS A 15 11.15 6.55 6.63
C HIS A 15 11.62 5.73 5.44
N VAL A 16 11.51 4.41 5.49
CA VAL A 16 11.87 3.55 4.35
C VAL A 16 10.94 3.81 3.16
N LEU A 17 9.65 4.07 3.41
CA LEU A 17 8.67 4.38 2.37
C LEU A 17 9.05 5.62 1.55
N LYS A 18 9.80 6.58 2.14
CA LYS A 18 10.28 7.77 1.41
C LYS A 18 11.27 7.46 0.29
N TYR A 19 11.90 6.28 0.28
CA TYR A 19 12.73 5.87 -0.85
C TYR A 19 11.88 5.55 -2.08
N ILE A 20 10.66 5.03 -1.90
CA ILE A 20 9.75 4.66 -3.00
C ILE A 20 9.12 5.93 -3.60
N GLY A 21 9.42 6.23 -4.86
CA GLY A 21 9.04 7.49 -5.49
C GLY A 21 9.70 8.72 -4.84
N GLY A 22 10.84 8.52 -4.17
CA GLY A 22 11.60 9.59 -3.52
C GLY A 22 12.57 10.30 -4.47
N ASN A 23 13.08 11.44 -4.02
CA ASN A 23 14.21 12.16 -4.61
C ASN A 23 15.11 12.66 -3.48
N PHE A 24 16.43 12.53 -3.63
CA PHE A 24 17.39 13.14 -2.72
C PHE A 24 17.48 14.63 -3.01
N LEU A 25 17.39 15.45 -1.95
CA LEU A 25 17.62 16.89 -2.05
C LEU A 25 19.11 17.16 -1.90
N LEU A 26 19.70 17.78 -2.91
CA LEU A 26 21.07 18.24 -2.91
C LEU A 26 21.07 19.76 -2.70
N TYR A 27 22.14 20.29 -2.08
CA TYR A 27 22.32 21.72 -1.89
C TYR A 27 23.46 22.23 -2.78
N PRO A 28 23.23 22.30 -4.11
CA PRO A 28 24.23 22.80 -5.02
C PRO A 28 24.50 24.28 -4.77
N VAL A 29 25.74 24.70 -4.94
CA VAL A 29 26.17 26.10 -4.84
C VAL A 29 26.33 26.69 -6.22
N HIS A 30 26.10 28.01 -6.35
CA HIS A 30 26.17 28.69 -7.65
C HIS A 30 27.52 28.42 -8.35
N GLY A 31 27.46 27.79 -9.53
CA GLY A 31 28.62 27.48 -10.37
C GLY A 31 29.12 26.04 -10.30
N ASP A 32 28.53 25.16 -9.48
CA ASP A 32 28.94 23.75 -9.38
C ASP A 32 28.34 22.83 -10.47
N GLY A 33 27.37 23.32 -11.23
CA GLY A 33 26.70 22.58 -12.32
C GLY A 33 25.87 21.38 -11.87
N LYS A 34 25.56 21.26 -10.57
CA LYS A 34 24.80 20.13 -10.02
C LYS A 34 23.31 20.42 -9.97
N GLN A 35 22.50 19.36 -10.10
CA GLN A 35 21.06 19.45 -9.91
C GLN A 35 20.71 19.55 -8.42
N ALA A 36 19.61 20.24 -8.11
CA ALA A 36 19.12 20.38 -6.74
C ALA A 36 18.45 19.09 -6.22
N PHE A 37 18.17 18.13 -7.10
CA PHE A 37 17.58 16.86 -6.73
C PHE A 37 18.19 15.72 -7.53
N GLU A 38 18.17 14.52 -6.96
CA GLU A 38 18.56 13.27 -7.62
C GLU A 38 17.47 12.21 -7.37
N PRO A 39 16.89 11.61 -8.43
CA PRO A 39 15.88 10.56 -8.25
C PRO A 39 16.48 9.36 -7.54
N VAL A 40 15.71 8.75 -6.63
CA VAL A 40 16.15 7.50 -5.98
C VAL A 40 16.26 6.40 -7.04
N SER A 41 17.40 5.70 -7.06
CA SER A 41 17.64 4.64 -8.05
C SER A 41 16.59 3.53 -7.97
N LYS A 42 16.33 2.89 -9.12
CA LYS A 42 15.38 1.79 -9.23
C LYS A 42 15.68 0.66 -8.24
N GLU A 43 16.95 0.29 -8.09
CA GLU A 43 17.40 -0.75 -7.16
C GLU A 43 17.05 -0.38 -5.72
N LYS A 44 17.29 0.88 -5.33
CA LYS A 44 17.01 1.32 -3.96
C LYS A 44 15.52 1.34 -3.66
N GLN A 45 14.69 1.67 -4.66
CA GLN A 45 13.23 1.61 -4.53
C GLN A 45 12.74 0.16 -4.36
N LYS A 46 13.28 -0.80 -5.13
CA LYS A 46 12.95 -2.23 -4.98
C LYS A 46 13.41 -2.78 -3.62
N GLU A 47 14.62 -2.46 -3.18
CA GLU A 47 15.12 -2.82 -1.85
C GLU A 47 14.20 -2.31 -0.74
N ALA A 48 13.73 -1.06 -0.86
CA ALA A 48 12.80 -0.46 0.09
C ALA A 48 11.43 -1.16 0.09
N LEU A 49 10.91 -1.52 -1.09
CA LEU A 49 9.66 -2.26 -1.24
C LEU A 49 9.76 -3.63 -0.56
N ASP A 50 10.79 -4.41 -0.87
CA ASP A 50 11.02 -5.73 -0.28
C ASP A 50 11.17 -5.65 1.23
N PHE A 51 11.93 -4.68 1.73
CA PHE A 51 12.08 -4.44 3.16
C PHE A 51 10.73 -4.16 3.83
N ILE A 52 9.94 -3.23 3.28
CA ILE A 52 8.64 -2.85 3.85
C ILE A 52 7.70 -4.06 3.88
N TYR A 53 7.61 -4.81 2.78
CA TYR A 53 6.74 -5.96 2.72
C TYR A 53 7.17 -7.06 3.70
N ALA A 54 8.47 -7.36 3.78
CA ALA A 54 9.01 -8.35 4.70
C ALA A 54 8.78 -7.97 6.17
N GLN A 55 9.00 -6.71 6.54
CA GLN A 55 8.75 -6.24 7.91
C GLN A 55 7.26 -6.24 8.25
N ALA A 56 6.40 -5.78 7.34
CA ALA A 56 4.95 -5.76 7.56
C ALA A 56 4.38 -7.18 7.73
N THR A 57 4.83 -8.14 6.91
CA THR A 57 4.36 -9.53 6.99
C THR A 57 4.97 -10.28 8.19
N GLY A 58 6.23 -10.02 8.53
CA GLY A 58 6.92 -10.63 9.67
C GLY A 58 6.58 -10.03 11.03
N MET A 59 5.90 -8.88 11.11
CA MET A 59 5.63 -8.22 12.40
C MET A 59 4.79 -9.06 13.35
N SER A 60 3.96 -9.97 12.83
CA SER A 60 3.16 -10.87 13.67
C SER A 60 4.03 -11.80 14.51
N GLU A 61 5.21 -12.21 14.03
CA GLU A 61 6.06 -13.19 14.72
C GLU A 61 6.64 -12.67 16.04
N TRP A 62 6.96 -11.39 16.11
CA TRP A 62 7.57 -10.77 17.29
C TRP A 62 6.62 -9.85 18.06
N LEU A 63 5.56 -9.36 17.42
CA LEU A 63 4.62 -8.43 18.03
C LEU A 63 3.36 -9.11 18.57
N GLN A 64 2.98 -10.29 18.05
CA GLN A 64 1.87 -11.09 18.58
C GLN A 64 2.30 -12.17 19.58
N ASP A 65 3.14 -11.84 20.57
CA ASP A 65 3.36 -12.78 21.67
C ASP A 65 2.07 -12.86 22.52
N PRO A 66 1.36 -14.01 22.58
CA PRO A 66 0.12 -14.13 23.35
C PRO A 66 0.32 -13.86 24.85
N LYS A 67 1.53 -14.04 25.37
CA LYS A 67 1.87 -13.72 26.77
C LYS A 67 1.91 -12.22 27.00
N ILE A 68 2.32 -11.44 26.01
CA ILE A 68 2.35 -9.97 26.06
C ILE A 68 0.94 -9.43 25.82
N LEU A 69 0.25 -9.91 24.78
CA LEU A 69 -1.09 -9.45 24.42
C LEU A 69 -2.12 -9.64 25.54
N ARG A 70 -2.02 -10.73 26.31
CA ARG A 70 -2.91 -11.01 27.46
C ARG A 70 -2.68 -10.09 28.67
N GLN A 71 -1.62 -9.28 28.66
CA GLN A 71 -1.34 -8.29 29.72
C GLN A 71 -1.98 -6.92 29.43
N PHE A 72 -2.56 -6.74 28.24
CA PHE A 72 -3.23 -5.50 27.83
C PHE A 72 -4.72 -5.74 27.63
N ASP A 73 -5.49 -4.65 27.66
CA ASP A 73 -6.91 -4.69 27.35
C ASP A 73 -7.16 -5.31 25.96
N PRO A 74 -8.32 -5.94 25.72
CA PRO A 74 -8.67 -6.55 24.43
C PRO A 74 -8.90 -5.53 23.29
N SER A 75 -8.40 -4.30 23.44
CA SER A 75 -8.33 -3.26 22.40
C SER A 75 -7.12 -3.40 21.47
N ASN A 76 -6.36 -4.49 21.57
CA ASN A 76 -5.19 -4.74 20.72
C ASN A 76 -5.56 -4.62 19.23
N PRO A 77 -4.83 -3.81 18.44
CA PRO A 77 -5.12 -3.65 17.02
C PRO A 77 -5.05 -5.00 16.32
N LEU A 78 -6.03 -5.24 15.45
CA LEU A 78 -6.06 -6.44 14.63
C LEU A 78 -4.89 -6.36 13.64
N PHE A 79 -3.83 -7.13 13.91
CA PHE A 79 -2.61 -7.14 13.09
C PHE A 79 -2.84 -7.41 11.61
N ASN A 80 -3.86 -8.21 11.29
CA ASN A 80 -4.21 -8.46 9.90
C ASN A 80 -4.72 -7.18 9.20
N ASP A 81 -5.37 -6.27 9.94
CA ASP A 81 -5.83 -4.99 9.42
C ASP A 81 -4.66 -4.04 9.20
N LEU A 82 -3.67 -4.08 10.10
CA LEU A 82 -2.39 -3.40 9.92
C LEU A 82 -1.66 -3.86 8.65
N GLN A 83 -1.57 -5.16 8.41
CA GLN A 83 -0.92 -5.71 7.21
C GLN A 83 -1.67 -5.32 5.94
N ALA A 84 -3.00 -5.37 5.98
CA ALA A 84 -3.84 -4.86 4.91
C ALA A 84 -3.62 -3.35 4.67
N ALA A 85 -3.42 -2.54 5.73
CA ALA A 85 -3.11 -1.11 5.61
C ALA A 85 -1.76 -0.85 4.94
N TYR A 86 -0.74 -1.67 5.21
CA TYR A 86 0.54 -1.59 4.50
C TYR A 86 0.38 -1.79 2.99
N VAL A 87 -0.44 -2.75 2.56
CA VAL A 87 -0.74 -2.97 1.14
C VAL A 87 -1.46 -1.76 0.53
N ARG A 88 -2.47 -1.21 1.21
CA ARG A 88 -3.17 0.01 0.77
C ARG A 88 -2.18 1.17 0.58
N ASN A 89 -1.27 1.36 1.54
CA ASN A 89 -0.27 2.42 1.49
C ASN A 89 0.74 2.23 0.35
N LEU A 90 1.25 1.00 0.15
CA LEU A 90 2.15 0.70 -0.96
C LEU A 90 1.49 1.02 -2.31
N LEU A 91 0.23 0.60 -2.49
CA LEU A 91 -0.53 0.96 -3.68
C LEU A 91 -0.74 2.46 -3.81
N GLY A 92 -0.98 3.19 -2.71
CA GLY A 92 -1.17 4.64 -2.71
C GLY A 92 0.05 5.46 -3.14
N VAL A 93 1.29 4.94 -3.00
CA VAL A 93 2.53 5.67 -3.34
C VAL A 93 2.80 5.75 -4.85
N TYR A 94 2.09 4.97 -5.68
CA TYR A 94 2.33 4.91 -7.12
C TYR A 94 2.45 6.27 -7.85
N PRO A 95 1.73 7.36 -7.48
CA PRO A 95 1.88 8.63 -8.18
C PRO A 95 3.26 9.25 -7.97
N LYS A 96 3.87 9.02 -6.80
CA LYS A 96 5.25 9.46 -6.50
C LYS A 96 6.26 8.67 -7.31
N VAL A 97 6.05 7.35 -7.43
CA VAL A 97 6.86 6.49 -8.32
C VAL A 97 6.80 7.01 -9.76
N GLY A 98 5.59 7.29 -10.25
CA GLY A 98 5.42 7.86 -11.60
C GLY A 98 6.05 9.24 -11.78
N TYR A 99 6.13 10.05 -10.73
CA TYR A 99 6.80 11.35 -10.78
C TYR A 99 8.32 11.17 -10.86
N THR A 100 8.92 10.42 -9.94
CA THR A 100 10.37 10.12 -9.93
C THR A 100 10.79 9.40 -11.21
N SER A 101 9.95 8.51 -11.75
CA SER A 101 10.18 7.82 -13.02
C SER A 101 10.37 8.77 -14.21
N ARG A 102 9.81 9.99 -14.18
CA ARG A 102 9.99 10.98 -15.26
C ARG A 102 11.33 11.71 -15.18
N LEU A 103 11.98 11.62 -14.03
CA LEU A 103 13.22 12.33 -13.72
C LEU A 103 14.46 11.42 -13.76
N SER A 104 14.27 10.10 -13.77
CA SER A 104 15.33 9.09 -13.81
C SER A 104 15.65 8.65 -15.23
N ASP A 105 16.93 8.44 -15.52
CA ASP A 105 17.39 7.83 -16.78
C ASP A 105 17.13 6.31 -16.83
N ASP A 106 17.18 5.64 -15.68
CA ASP A 106 16.76 4.23 -15.50
C ASP A 106 15.58 4.19 -14.51
N PRO A 107 14.34 4.36 -15.01
CA PRO A 107 13.20 4.55 -14.15
C PRO A 107 12.64 3.25 -13.60
N TYR A 108 12.27 3.27 -12.32
CA TYR A 108 11.29 2.32 -11.79
C TYR A 108 9.89 2.77 -12.21
N THR A 109 9.32 2.11 -13.21
CA THR A 109 8.04 2.53 -13.79
C THR A 109 6.86 2.20 -12.88
N VAL A 110 5.72 2.89 -13.04
CA VAL A 110 4.49 2.56 -12.31
C VAL A 110 4.03 1.13 -12.60
N GLU A 111 4.15 0.66 -13.85
CA GLU A 111 3.80 -0.70 -14.23
C GLU A 111 4.64 -1.72 -13.48
N GLU A 112 5.96 -1.56 -13.51
CA GLU A 112 6.89 -2.45 -12.81
C GLU A 112 6.67 -2.42 -11.30
N TYR A 113 6.43 -1.25 -10.71
CA TYR A 113 6.16 -1.11 -9.29
C TYR A 113 4.88 -1.83 -8.85
N ILE A 114 3.77 -1.64 -9.57
CA ILE A 114 2.51 -2.31 -9.23
C ILE A 114 2.61 -3.82 -9.46
N ASP A 115 3.34 -4.27 -10.48
CA ASP A 115 3.61 -5.68 -10.71
C ASP A 115 4.45 -6.30 -9.58
N ASP A 116 5.50 -5.63 -9.11
CA ASP A 116 6.30 -6.10 -7.98
C ASP A 116 5.45 -6.20 -6.68
N VAL A 117 4.60 -5.20 -6.40
CA VAL A 117 3.66 -5.27 -5.24
C VAL A 117 2.65 -6.41 -5.42
N TYR A 118 2.15 -6.62 -6.64
CA TYR A 118 1.25 -7.74 -6.95
C TYR A 118 1.92 -9.09 -6.72
N ASP A 119 3.17 -9.28 -7.18
CA ASP A 119 3.90 -10.53 -7.01
C ASP A 119 4.21 -10.82 -5.54
N LEU A 120 4.49 -9.78 -4.74
CA LEU A 120 4.65 -9.91 -3.29
C LEU A 120 3.34 -10.37 -2.63
N VAL A 121 2.22 -9.70 -2.91
CA VAL A 121 0.93 -9.99 -2.25
C VAL A 121 0.31 -11.31 -2.71
N PHE A 122 0.35 -11.60 -4.01
CA PHE A 122 -0.27 -12.79 -4.61
C PHE A 122 0.71 -13.95 -4.81
N GLY A 123 1.98 -13.83 -4.42
CA GLY A 123 3.01 -14.87 -4.64
C GLY A 123 2.59 -16.26 -4.16
N LYS A 124 1.97 -16.36 -2.98
CA LYS A 124 1.43 -17.63 -2.47
C LYS A 124 0.29 -18.17 -3.33
N SER A 125 -0.60 -17.31 -3.80
CA SER A 125 -1.69 -17.66 -4.72
C SER A 125 -1.20 -18.08 -6.10
N ILE A 126 -0.17 -17.41 -6.61
CA ILE A 126 0.53 -17.77 -7.85
C ILE A 126 1.10 -19.18 -7.71
N ASP A 127 1.85 -19.43 -6.64
CA ASP A 127 2.48 -20.73 -6.35
C ASP A 127 1.46 -21.82 -5.97
N GLY A 128 0.27 -21.45 -5.50
CA GLY A 128 -0.74 -22.38 -5.01
C GLY A 128 -0.46 -22.92 -3.62
N LYS A 129 0.24 -22.14 -2.82
CA LYS A 129 0.46 -22.38 -1.39
C LYS A 129 -0.82 -22.04 -0.61
N THR A 130 -0.97 -22.64 0.56
CA THR A 130 -2.06 -22.31 1.49
C THR A 130 -1.90 -20.90 2.02
N LEU A 131 -3.01 -20.17 2.09
CA LEU A 131 -3.02 -18.79 2.60
C LEU A 131 -3.29 -18.77 4.11
N THR A 132 -2.63 -17.86 4.80
CA THR A 132 -2.99 -17.46 6.17
C THR A 132 -4.14 -16.44 6.13
N LEU A 133 -4.75 -16.15 7.28
CA LEU A 133 -5.75 -15.08 7.39
C LEU A 133 -5.18 -13.72 6.95
N SER A 134 -3.92 -13.45 7.32
CA SER A 134 -3.21 -12.25 6.90
C SER A 134 -3.08 -12.16 5.37
N ASP A 135 -2.65 -13.25 4.71
CA ASP A 135 -2.51 -13.28 3.26
C ASP A 135 -3.84 -12.97 2.56
N ARG A 136 -4.93 -13.58 3.03
CA ARG A 136 -6.28 -13.34 2.50
C ARG A 136 -6.72 -11.88 2.69
N ASN A 137 -6.45 -11.29 3.85
CA ASN A 137 -6.77 -9.88 4.12
C ASN A 137 -5.96 -8.93 3.24
N MET A 138 -4.68 -9.21 3.01
CA MET A 138 -3.81 -8.44 2.13
C MET A 138 -4.26 -8.52 0.67
N GLU A 139 -4.58 -9.71 0.17
CA GLU A 139 -5.13 -9.89 -1.18
C GLU A 139 -6.45 -9.15 -1.36
N TYR A 140 -7.35 -9.24 -0.37
CA TYR A 140 -8.62 -8.52 -0.39
C TYR A 140 -8.39 -7.00 -0.41
N ALA A 141 -7.50 -6.49 0.45
CA ALA A 141 -7.16 -5.07 0.49
C ALA A 141 -6.54 -4.57 -0.83
N PHE A 142 -5.72 -5.39 -1.48
CA PHE A 142 -5.15 -5.08 -2.79
C PHE A 142 -6.26 -4.89 -3.83
N VAL A 143 -7.14 -5.89 -3.99
CA VAL A 143 -8.26 -5.86 -4.97
C VAL A 143 -9.18 -4.68 -4.72
N TYR A 144 -9.56 -4.45 -3.46
CA TYR A 144 -10.47 -3.36 -3.12
C TYR A 144 -9.83 -1.98 -3.37
N THR A 145 -8.53 -1.85 -3.16
CA THR A 145 -7.78 -0.63 -3.52
C THR A 145 -7.77 -0.40 -5.03
N LEU A 146 -7.67 -1.47 -5.84
CA LEU A 146 -7.81 -1.34 -7.29
C LEU A 146 -9.20 -0.87 -7.69
N PHE A 147 -10.26 -1.46 -7.13
CA PHE A 147 -11.63 -1.02 -7.39
C PHE A 147 -11.83 0.46 -7.07
N ASN A 148 -11.30 0.92 -5.93
CA ASN A 148 -11.36 2.32 -5.55
C ASN A 148 -10.65 3.23 -6.59
N ASN A 149 -9.41 2.90 -6.97
CA ASN A 149 -8.66 3.69 -7.94
C ASN A 149 -9.28 3.66 -9.36
N LEU A 150 -10.01 2.61 -9.70
CA LEU A 150 -10.74 2.46 -10.95
C LEU A 150 -12.14 3.09 -10.91
N GLY A 151 -12.61 3.56 -9.75
CA GLY A 151 -13.95 4.12 -9.59
C GLY A 151 -15.07 3.08 -9.69
N MET A 152 -14.79 1.81 -9.40
CA MET A 152 -15.74 0.69 -9.48
C MET A 152 -16.60 0.54 -8.21
N LEU A 153 -16.24 1.22 -7.11
CA LEU A 153 -17.00 1.13 -5.86
C LEU A 153 -18.27 1.99 -5.91
N LYS A 154 -19.44 1.37 -5.71
CA LYS A 154 -20.72 2.09 -5.64
C LYS A 154 -20.91 2.76 -4.26
N SER A 155 -20.78 4.10 -4.21
CA SER A 155 -21.18 5.04 -3.13
C SER A 155 -20.18 5.30 -1.98
N PRO A 156 -20.07 6.55 -1.45
CA PRO A 156 -19.18 6.92 -0.32
C PRO A 156 -19.47 6.21 1.01
N ALA A 157 -20.60 5.50 1.12
CA ALA A 157 -20.99 4.77 2.32
C ALA A 157 -20.22 3.45 2.50
N SER A 158 -19.72 2.82 1.42
CA SER A 158 -18.79 1.71 1.53
C SER A 158 -17.41 2.21 1.96
N GLU A 159 -16.90 3.28 1.33
CA GLU A 159 -15.63 3.95 1.68
C GLU A 159 -15.55 4.32 3.17
N LYS A 160 -16.63 4.90 3.74
CA LYS A 160 -16.68 5.28 5.16
C LYS A 160 -16.71 4.09 6.12
N LYS A 161 -17.30 2.96 5.74
CA LYS A 161 -17.35 1.76 6.61
C LYS A 161 -16.02 1.01 6.70
N PHE A 162 -15.20 1.06 5.67
CA PHE A 162 -13.85 0.46 5.71
C PHE A 162 -12.85 1.29 6.50
N ALA A 163 -13.14 2.57 6.71
CA ALA A 163 -12.21 3.53 7.27
C ALA A 163 -12.63 4.09 8.64
N SER A 164 -13.85 3.82 9.13
CA SER A 164 -14.28 4.28 10.46
C SER A 164 -13.78 3.44 11.62
N ASP A 165 -13.47 2.16 11.38
CA ASP A 165 -13.19 1.18 12.46
C ASP A 165 -11.70 0.83 12.59
N ASP A 166 -10.87 1.37 11.70
CA ASP A 166 -9.43 1.12 11.69
C ASP A 166 -8.73 2.22 12.52
N ILE A 167 -8.11 1.85 13.66
CA ILE A 167 -7.31 2.77 14.50
C ILE A 167 -6.23 3.49 13.68
N PHE A 168 -5.81 2.90 12.55
CA PHE A 168 -4.86 3.49 11.60
C PHE A 168 -5.52 4.40 10.57
N ALA A 169 -6.84 4.31 10.36
CA ALA A 169 -7.59 5.23 9.50
C ALA A 169 -7.88 6.58 10.16
N TYR A 170 -7.76 6.71 11.49
CA TYR A 170 -7.72 8.02 12.16
C TYR A 170 -6.52 8.88 11.69
N GLY A 171 -5.58 8.28 10.97
CA GLY A 171 -4.50 8.94 10.24
C GLY A 171 -4.59 8.90 8.71
N MET A 172 -5.58 8.21 8.12
CA MET A 172 -5.71 8.02 6.66
C MET A 172 -6.96 8.67 6.03
N LEU A 173 -7.87 9.25 6.82
CA LEU A 173 -9.08 9.94 6.32
C LEU A 173 -9.04 11.47 6.42
N ALA A 174 -7.87 12.09 6.55
CA ALA A 174 -7.80 13.49 6.12
C ALA A 174 -7.87 13.45 4.59
N GLU A 175 -8.80 14.19 4.00
CA GLU A 175 -8.89 14.44 2.54
C GLU A 175 -7.66 15.21 1.99
N ASP A 176 -6.50 15.10 2.62
CA ASP A 176 -5.23 15.65 2.22
C ASP A 176 -4.17 14.53 2.24
N GLU A 177 -3.45 14.44 1.12
CA GLU A 177 -2.45 13.44 0.77
C GLU A 177 -1.30 13.34 1.79
N ASP A 178 -1.47 12.56 2.85
CA ASP A 178 -0.38 12.04 3.68
C ASP A 178 -0.43 10.51 3.69
N ILE A 179 0.30 9.92 2.73
CA ILE A 179 0.65 8.50 2.81
C ILE A 179 1.57 8.37 4.03
N TRP A 180 0.97 7.89 5.12
CA TRP A 180 1.50 7.83 6.48
C TRP A 180 1.64 9.19 7.19
N PRO A 181 0.75 9.53 8.14
CA PRO A 181 0.92 10.74 8.93
C PRO A 181 2.15 10.60 9.83
N CYS A 182 2.92 11.68 10.00
CA CYS A 182 3.82 11.76 11.13
C CYS A 182 2.97 11.78 12.41
N GLN A 183 2.90 10.65 13.13
CA GLN A 183 2.02 10.50 14.29
C GLN A 183 2.62 11.10 15.58
N HIS A 184 2.92 12.39 15.57
CA HIS A 184 3.10 13.13 16.81
C HIS A 184 1.73 13.31 17.48
N ILE A 185 1.51 12.61 18.60
CA ILE A 185 0.35 12.87 19.46
C ILE A 185 0.44 14.33 19.95
N GLY A 186 -0.48 15.17 19.48
CA GLY A 186 -0.55 16.59 19.85
C GLY A 186 -0.14 17.60 18.77
N CYS A 187 0.27 17.16 17.57
CA CYS A 187 0.38 18.10 16.44
C CYS A 187 -1.00 18.32 15.79
N GLY A 188 -1.77 19.25 16.33
CA GLY A 188 -2.99 19.77 15.70
C GLY A 188 -2.66 20.73 14.56
N HIS A 189 -2.08 20.25 13.47
CA HIS A 189 -1.98 21.03 12.24
C HIS A 189 -2.25 20.18 11.00
N THR A 190 -3.01 20.75 10.08
CA THR A 190 -3.08 20.29 8.70
C THR A 190 -1.71 20.53 8.06
N HIS A 191 -1.12 19.51 7.43
CA HIS A 191 -0.07 19.75 6.44
C HIS A 191 -0.71 20.36 5.20
N ASN A 192 -1.11 21.63 5.32
CA ASN A 192 -1.54 22.45 4.21
C ASN A 192 -0.35 22.69 3.29
N GLY A 193 -0.15 21.81 2.32
CA GLY A 193 0.21 22.14 0.95
C GLY A 193 1.48 22.96 0.67
N GLN A 194 2.46 23.06 1.58
CA GLN A 194 3.63 23.94 1.37
C GLN A 194 4.97 23.24 1.13
N ASP A 195 5.13 21.94 1.45
CA ASP A 195 6.42 21.24 1.26
C ASP A 195 6.43 20.22 0.11
N ASN A 196 5.31 20.05 -0.60
CA ASN A 196 5.20 19.04 -1.65
C ASN A 196 5.07 19.68 -3.03
N LEU A 197 6.17 19.72 -3.78
CA LEU A 197 6.21 20.04 -5.22
C LEU A 197 5.41 19.06 -6.10
N THR A 198 4.69 18.10 -5.50
CA THR A 198 3.99 17.00 -6.17
C THR A 198 2.48 16.95 -5.91
N ILE A 199 1.88 17.89 -5.17
CA ILE A 199 0.42 17.90 -4.95
C ILE A 199 -0.27 18.51 -6.17
N ALA A 200 -0.32 17.76 -7.26
CA ALA A 200 -1.33 18.00 -8.28
C ALA A 200 -2.69 17.53 -7.72
N ARG A 201 -3.47 18.46 -7.14
CA ARG A 201 -4.85 18.22 -6.65
C ARG A 201 -5.87 17.87 -7.75
N ARG A 202 -5.43 17.74 -9.00
CA ARG A 202 -6.25 17.30 -10.15
C ARG A 202 -5.83 15.90 -10.56
N GLU A 203 -6.71 15.16 -11.21
CA GLU A 203 -6.38 13.89 -11.86
C GLU A 203 -5.17 14.11 -12.78
N SER A 204 -3.98 13.77 -12.28
CA SER A 204 -2.73 14.04 -12.98
C SER A 204 -2.57 13.01 -14.08
N ASP A 205 -1.80 13.33 -15.12
CA ASP A 205 -1.48 12.36 -16.18
C ASP A 205 -0.97 11.03 -15.61
N ILE A 206 -0.26 11.08 -14.47
CA ILE A 206 0.23 9.89 -13.74
C ILE A 206 -0.95 9.09 -13.16
N LYS A 207 -1.94 9.75 -12.54
CA LYS A 207 -3.14 9.07 -12.01
C LYS A 207 -3.99 8.47 -13.14
N ILE A 208 -4.08 9.15 -14.29
CA ILE A 208 -4.76 8.64 -15.49
C ILE A 208 -4.03 7.41 -16.05
N GLN A 209 -2.71 7.48 -16.20
CA GLN A 209 -1.88 6.35 -16.63
C GLN A 209 -1.93 5.19 -15.63
N GLY A 210 -2.02 5.47 -14.33
CA GLY A 210 -2.18 4.46 -13.29
C GLY A 210 -3.44 3.61 -13.46
N LYS A 211 -4.54 4.16 -13.99
CA LYS A 211 -5.77 3.41 -14.23
C LYS A 211 -5.58 2.25 -15.20
N SER A 212 -4.82 2.43 -16.28
CA SER A 212 -4.57 1.34 -17.23
C SER A 212 -3.74 0.22 -16.59
N VAL A 213 -2.75 0.59 -15.78
CA VAL A 213 -1.94 -0.36 -15.00
C VAL A 213 -2.84 -1.14 -14.05
N PHE A 214 -3.63 -0.46 -13.21
CA PHE A 214 -4.55 -1.11 -12.28
C PHE A 214 -5.56 -2.03 -12.97
N TYR A 215 -6.11 -1.62 -14.10
CA TYR A 215 -7.01 -2.47 -14.87
C TYR A 215 -6.31 -3.74 -15.39
N SER A 216 -5.09 -3.60 -15.92
CA SER A 216 -4.29 -4.74 -16.39
C SER A 216 -3.93 -5.71 -15.26
N THR A 217 -3.58 -5.19 -14.08
CA THR A 217 -3.31 -5.97 -12.87
C THR A 217 -4.59 -6.68 -12.37
N LEU A 218 -5.74 -6.01 -12.43
CA LEU A 218 -7.03 -6.63 -12.07
C LEU A 218 -7.34 -7.83 -12.96
N LEU A 219 -7.05 -7.76 -14.27
CA LEU A 219 -7.17 -8.91 -15.19
C LEU A 219 -6.17 -10.04 -14.89
N LYS A 220 -4.96 -9.72 -14.39
CA LYS A 220 -4.01 -10.74 -13.89
C LYS A 220 -4.59 -11.45 -12.67
N ILE A 221 -5.10 -10.70 -11.69
CA ILE A 221 -5.72 -11.23 -10.48
C ILE A 221 -6.94 -12.09 -10.84
N GLN A 222 -7.84 -11.61 -11.70
CA GLN A 222 -9.03 -12.34 -12.15
C GLN A 222 -8.69 -13.75 -12.63
N ARG A 223 -7.64 -13.89 -13.46
CA ARG A 223 -7.18 -15.19 -13.97
C ARG A 223 -6.75 -16.13 -12.84
N ILE A 224 -6.00 -15.61 -11.86
CA ILE A 224 -5.52 -16.43 -10.74
C ILE A 224 -6.66 -16.81 -9.80
N VAL A 225 -7.49 -15.86 -9.37
CA VAL A 225 -8.59 -16.15 -8.43
C VAL A 225 -9.62 -17.10 -9.05
N ASN A 226 -9.95 -16.96 -10.34
CA ASN A 226 -10.84 -17.89 -11.03
C ASN A 226 -10.24 -19.31 -11.11
N LYS A 227 -8.94 -19.42 -11.41
CA LYS A 227 -8.22 -20.71 -11.40
C LYS A 227 -8.24 -21.33 -10.00
N ARG A 228 -7.93 -20.54 -8.96
CA ARG A 228 -7.82 -21.01 -7.58
C ARG A 228 -9.17 -21.29 -6.93
N ALA A 229 -10.24 -20.60 -7.31
CA ALA A 229 -11.61 -20.88 -6.86
C ALA A 229 -12.06 -22.31 -7.20
N SER A 230 -11.54 -22.87 -8.30
CA SER A 230 -11.78 -24.25 -8.72
C SER A 230 -10.88 -25.27 -8.01
N SER A 231 -9.61 -24.93 -7.78
CA SER A 231 -8.60 -25.88 -7.28
C SER A 231 -8.37 -25.88 -5.77
N ALA A 232 -8.60 -24.76 -5.08
CA ALA A 232 -8.33 -24.61 -3.65
C ALA A 232 -9.35 -25.39 -2.79
N LYS A 233 -9.05 -25.52 -1.49
CA LYS A 233 -9.87 -26.24 -0.51
C LYS A 233 -10.11 -25.36 0.72
N GLY A 234 -11.12 -25.70 1.51
CA GLY A 234 -11.41 -25.04 2.79
C GLY A 234 -11.65 -23.53 2.65
N GLU A 235 -11.10 -22.77 3.59
CA GLU A 235 -11.23 -21.30 3.67
C GLU A 235 -10.67 -20.58 2.44
N ASP A 236 -9.54 -21.05 1.91
CA ASP A 236 -8.92 -20.46 0.71
C ASP A 236 -9.87 -20.55 -0.50
N LYS A 237 -10.61 -21.67 -0.63
CA LYS A 237 -11.62 -21.81 -1.69
C LYS A 237 -12.73 -20.77 -1.56
N ALA A 238 -13.21 -20.52 -0.34
CA ALA A 238 -14.25 -19.52 -0.10
C ALA A 238 -13.74 -18.11 -0.42
N HIS A 239 -12.52 -17.78 0.01
CA HIS A 239 -11.84 -16.52 -0.29
C HIS A 239 -11.69 -16.28 -1.80
N TYR A 240 -11.09 -17.23 -2.53
CA TYR A 240 -10.92 -17.07 -3.99
C TYR A 240 -12.24 -16.99 -4.73
N LYS A 241 -13.27 -17.74 -4.32
CA LYS A 241 -14.61 -17.66 -4.91
C LYS A 241 -15.23 -16.29 -4.71
N PHE A 242 -15.06 -15.72 -3.52
CA PHE A 242 -15.57 -14.39 -3.20
C PHE A 242 -14.86 -13.31 -4.03
N LEU A 243 -13.53 -13.31 -4.07
CA LEU A 243 -12.77 -12.38 -4.92
C LEU A 243 -13.13 -12.55 -6.40
N ALA A 244 -13.23 -13.78 -6.89
CA ALA A 244 -13.67 -14.06 -8.25
C ALA A 244 -15.07 -13.48 -8.53
N HIS A 245 -16.02 -13.67 -7.60
CA HIS A 245 -17.37 -13.13 -7.74
C HIS A 245 -17.36 -11.60 -7.87
N GLU A 246 -16.71 -10.90 -6.93
CA GLU A 246 -16.63 -9.44 -6.93
C GLU A 246 -15.95 -8.91 -8.19
N ILE A 247 -14.78 -9.45 -8.55
CA ILE A 247 -14.03 -9.00 -9.74
C ILE A 247 -14.82 -9.25 -11.02
N ASN A 248 -15.43 -10.43 -11.17
CA ASN A 248 -16.21 -10.75 -12.37
C ASN A 248 -17.48 -9.89 -12.47
N LYS A 249 -18.08 -9.53 -11.32
CA LYS A 249 -19.24 -8.64 -11.27
C LYS A 249 -18.88 -7.23 -11.72
N GLU A 250 -17.83 -6.64 -11.15
CA GLU A 250 -17.41 -5.27 -11.49
C GLU A 250 -16.83 -5.14 -12.90
N LEU A 251 -16.28 -6.22 -13.48
CA LEU A 251 -15.80 -6.23 -14.87
C LEU A 251 -16.89 -6.51 -15.92
N ALA A 252 -18.09 -6.95 -15.50
CA ALA A 252 -19.20 -7.24 -16.40
C ALA A 252 -20.16 -6.05 -16.58
N GLU A 253 -20.07 -5.04 -15.72
CA GLU A 253 -20.79 -3.76 -15.83
C GLU A 253 -20.10 -2.78 -16.79
#